data_AF-A0A8C8S5H6-F1
#
_entry.id   AF-A0A8C8S5H6-F1
#
_cell.length_a   1.000
_cell.length_b   1.000
_cell.length_c   1.000
_cell.angle_alpha   90.00
_cell.angle_beta   90.00
_cell.angle_gamma   90.00
#
_symmetry.space_group_name_H-M   'P 1'
#
loop_
_entity.id
_entity.type
_entity.pdbx_description
1 polymer ?
#
loop_
_entity_poly.entity_id
_entity_poly.type
_entity_poly.pdbx_seq_one_letter_code
_entity_poly.pdbx_strand_id
1 'polypeptide(L)' 'IEEEKGYRSYVLSVLPHLKSFDFSGVTKQDRSTAAIWRRTNVKPKGVKKKLDDY' A
#
# COMPACT_ATOMS: atom_id res chain seq x y z
N ILE A 1 9.77 -14.15 5.71
CA ILE A 1 9.41 -12.92 4.95
C ILE A 1 7.92 -12.68 5.00
N GLU A 2 7.07 -13.69 4.76
CA GLU A 2 5.60 -13.53 4.81
C GLU A 2 5.03 -13.26 6.22
N GLU A 3 5.77 -13.60 7.27
CA GLU A 3 5.40 -13.34 8.67
C GLU A 3 5.62 -11.87 9.09
N GLU A 4 6.15 -11.02 8.22
CA GLU A 4 6.32 -9.60 8.56
C GLU A 4 4.94 -8.92 8.67
N LYS A 5 4.66 -8.39 9.86
CA LYS A 5 3.38 -7.76 10.18
C LYS A 5 3.10 -6.60 9.21
N GLY A 6 2.10 -6.78 8.36
CA GLY A 6 1.67 -5.78 7.38
C GLY A 6 2.27 -5.95 5.99
N TYR A 7 3.08 -6.97 5.73
CA TYR A 7 3.63 -7.29 4.40
C TYR A 7 2.52 -7.41 3.35
N ARG A 8 1.50 -8.24 3.61
CA ARG A 8 0.35 -8.39 2.70
C ARG A 8 -0.35 -7.05 2.43
N SER A 9 -0.62 -6.28 3.47
CA SER A 9 -1.25 -4.96 3.34
C SER A 9 -0.38 -3.98 2.54
N TYR A 10 0.94 -4.01 2.74
CA TYR A 10 1.89 -3.21 1.97
C TYR A 10 1.83 -3.57 0.49
N VAL A 11 2.02 -4.85 0.15
CA VAL A 11 2.04 -5.31 -1.24
C VAL A 11 0.73 -4.98 -1.95
N LEU A 12 -0.41 -5.26 -1.31
CA LEU A 12 -1.72 -4.95 -1.89
C LEU A 12 -1.99 -3.45 -2.01
N SER A 13 -1.39 -2.62 -1.14
CA SER A 13 -1.50 -1.18 -1.25
C SER A 13 -0.66 -0.57 -2.38
N VAL A 14 0.41 -1.27 -2.78
CA VAL A 14 1.31 -0.90 -3.89
C VAL A 14 0.78 -1.44 -5.21
N LEU A 15 0.18 -2.63 -5.21
CA LEU A 15 -0.34 -3.34 -6.39
C LEU A 15 -1.87 -3.51 -6.32
N PRO A 16 -2.68 -2.46 -6.54
CA PRO A 16 -4.13 -2.49 -6.32
C PRO A 16 -4.90 -3.39 -7.30
N HIS A 17 -4.30 -3.74 -8.44
CA HIS A 17 -4.93 -4.58 -9.48
C HIS A 17 -4.63 -6.08 -9.33
N LEU A 18 -3.89 -6.47 -8.28
CA LEU A 18 -3.54 -7.85 -8.02
C LEU A 18 -4.79 -8.67 -7.67
N LYS A 19 -5.04 -9.74 -8.43
CA LYS A 19 -6.22 -10.60 -8.27
C LYS A 19 -5.97 -11.80 -7.36
N SER A 20 -4.73 -12.27 -7.33
CA SER A 20 -4.26 -13.35 -6.48
C SER A 20 -2.91 -12.96 -5.89
N PHE A 21 -2.74 -13.22 -4.60
CA PHE A 21 -1.50 -12.96 -3.89
C PHE A 21 -1.23 -14.14 -2.98
N ASP A 22 -0.03 -14.72 -3.11
CA ASP A 22 0.45 -15.78 -2.22
C ASP A 22 -0.55 -16.94 -2.09
N PHE A 23 -0.67 -17.69 -3.19
CA PHE A 23 -1.56 -18.86 -3.37
C PHE A 23 -3.07 -18.64 -3.11
N SER A 24 -3.49 -17.40 -2.82
CA SER A 24 -4.87 -17.05 -2.45
C SER A 24 -5.41 -15.91 -3.30
N GLY A 25 -6.74 -15.85 -3.46
CA GLY A 25 -7.41 -14.74 -4.13
C GLY A 25 -7.44 -13.48 -3.26
N VAL A 26 -7.24 -12.31 -3.86
CA VAL A 26 -7.34 -11.02 -3.17
C VAL A 26 -8.81 -10.62 -3.04
N THR A 27 -9.30 -10.56 -1.81
CA THR A 27 -10.70 -10.23 -1.51
C THR A 27 -10.95 -8.71 -1.51
N LYS A 28 -12.22 -8.30 -1.47
CA LYS A 28 -12.58 -6.88 -1.26
C LYS A 28 -12.10 -6.36 0.11
N GLN A 29 -12.12 -7.21 1.13
CA GLN A 29 -11.68 -6.88 2.49
C GLN A 29 -10.15 -6.68 2.57
N ASP A 30 -9.39 -7.47 1.81
CA ASP A 30 -7.94 -7.28 1.73
C ASP A 30 -7.61 -5.90 1.14
N ARG A 31 -8.33 -5.50 0.09
CA ARG A 31 -8.16 -4.18 -0.55
C ARG A 31 -8.51 -3.03 0.38
N SER A 32 -9.60 -3.12 1.15
CA SER A 32 -9.96 -2.07 2.10
C SER A 32 -8.92 -1.95 3.22
N THR A 33 -8.47 -3.09 3.76
CA THR A 33 -7.42 -3.14 4.79
C THR A 33 -6.12 -2.52 4.29
N ALA A 34 -5.69 -2.87 3.07
CA ALA A 34 -4.49 -2.30 2.45
C ALA A 34 -4.59 -0.79 2.23
N ALA A 35 -5.76 -0.30 1.82
CA ALA A 35 -5.99 1.14 1.63
C ALA A 35 -5.90 1.92 2.95
N ILE A 36 -6.48 1.39 4.03
CA ILE A 36 -6.37 2.00 5.38
C ILE A 36 -4.92 1.95 5.86
N TRP A 37 -4.27 0.79 5.74
CA TRP A 37 -2.87 0.61 6.14
C TRP A 37 -1.95 1.62 5.44
N ARG A 38 -2.17 1.86 4.13
CA ARG A 38 -1.39 2.86 3.38
C ARG A 38 -1.55 4.27 3.93
N ARG A 39 -2.77 4.68 4.28
CA ARG A 39 -3.04 6.02 4.84
C ARG A 39 -2.38 6.20 6.21
N THR A 40 -2.28 5.14 7.00
CA THR A 40 -1.75 5.20 8.37
C THR A 40 -0.24 4.98 8.44
N ASN A 41 0.35 4.20 7.52
CA ASN A 41 1.76 3.81 7.58
C ASN A 41 2.64 4.48 6.50
N VAL A 42 2.08 4.81 5.34
CA VAL A 42 2.84 5.50 4.29
C VAL A 42 2.72 7.00 4.54
N LYS A 43 3.79 7.60 5.07
CA LYS A 43 3.89 9.06 5.15
C LYS A 43 3.66 9.63 3.75
N PRO A 44 2.78 10.62 3.57
CA PRO A 44 2.69 11.31 2.29
C PRO A 44 4.10 11.82 1.98
N LYS A 45 4.67 11.36 0.85
CA LYS A 45 5.92 11.94 0.34
C LYS A 45 5.62 13.42 0.20
N GLY A 46 6.23 14.24 1.06
CA GLY A 46 5.97 15.66 1.12
C GLY A 46 5.94 16.21 -0.29
N VAL A 47 4.87 16.94 -0.61
CA VAL A 47 4.76 17.70 -1.85
C VAL A 47 6.13 18.34 -2.05
N LYS A 48 6.87 17.93 -3.08
CA LYS A 48 8.13 18.60 -3.44
C LYS A 48 7.71 20.05 -3.64
N LYS A 49 8.02 20.93 -2.68
CA LYS A 49 7.89 22.37 -2.89
C LYS A 49 8.70 22.62 -4.14
N LYS A 50 8.03 23.03 -5.21
CA LYS A 50 8.75 23.59 -6.35
C LYS A 50 9.58 24.72 -5.74
N LEU A 51 10.90 24.58 -5.79
CA LEU A 51 11.77 25.73 -5.59
C LEU A 51 11.38 26.64 -6.76
N ASP A 52 10.64 27.70 -6.47
CA ASP A 52 10.43 28.76 -7.42
C ASP A 52 11.82 29.37 -7.65
N ASP A 53 12.36 29.16 -8.86
CA ASP A 53 13.66 29.68 -9.29
C ASP A 53 13.64 31.22 -9.21
N TYR A 54 14.71 31.75 -8.62
CA TYR A 54 14.99 33.17 -8.38
C TYR A 54 15.66 33.81 -9.60
#